data_AF-A0A351QCB4-F1
#
_entry.id   AF-A0A351QCB4-F1
#
_cell.length_a   1.000
_cell.length_b   1.000
_cell.length_c   1.000
_cell.angle_alpha   90.00
_cell.angle_beta   90.00
_cell.angle_gamma   90.00
#
_symmetry.space_group_name_H-M   'P 1'
#
loop_
_entity.id
_entity.type
_entity.pdbx_description
1 polymer ?
#
loop_
_entity_poly.entity_id
_entity_poly.type
_entity_poly.pdbx_seq_one_letter_code
_entity_poly.pdbx_strand_id
1 'polypeptide(L)'
;MCEIRKLDDSYFTQIETMFRNVFSSPPWNDGWNDPVQLHEYICDMTQRRGSLVFGFFIDGKLFMKGIEDSLKKKNISAIYLQTEHGIPACSFYRKNGFTELESCAVFLKVLE
;
A
#
# COMPACT_ATOMS: atom_id res chain seq x y z
N MET A 1 -15.44 -11.31 -12.87
CA MET A 1 -15.64 -9.85 -13.04
C MET A 1 -14.54 -9.11 -12.28
N CYS A 2 -14.02 -8.01 -12.85
CA CYS A 2 -12.87 -7.28 -12.32
C CYS A 2 -13.22 -5.79 -12.19
N GLU A 3 -12.97 -5.18 -11.01
CA GLU A 3 -13.37 -3.80 -10.72
C GLU A 3 -12.51 -3.13 -9.63
N ILE A 4 -12.44 -1.79 -9.66
CA ILE A 4 -11.97 -0.99 -8.51
C ILE A 4 -13.18 -0.53 -7.71
N ARG A 5 -13.11 -0.68 -6.40
CA ARG A 5 -14.06 -0.11 -5.45
C ARG A 5 -13.34 0.83 -4.49
N LYS A 6 -14.00 1.93 -4.13
CA LYS A 6 -13.58 2.74 -2.98
C LYS A 6 -13.83 1.91 -1.73
N LEU A 7 -12.84 1.80 -0.87
CA LEU A 7 -12.98 1.09 0.40
C LEU A 7 -13.43 2.06 1.49
N ASP A 8 -14.27 1.55 2.38
CA ASP A 8 -14.67 2.18 3.62
C ASP A 8 -14.40 1.21 4.78
N ASP A 9 -14.82 1.59 5.99
CA ASP A 9 -14.55 0.86 7.22
C ASP A 9 -15.09 -0.58 7.22
N SER A 10 -16.08 -0.89 6.37
CA SER A 10 -16.61 -2.26 6.24
C SER A 10 -15.58 -3.26 5.72
N TYR A 11 -14.48 -2.79 5.12
CA TYR A 11 -13.41 -3.64 4.58
C TYR A 11 -12.24 -3.84 5.53
N PHE A 12 -12.24 -3.25 6.73
CA PHE A 12 -11.05 -3.22 7.61
C PHE A 12 -10.53 -4.60 7.96
N THR A 13 -11.39 -5.53 8.36
CA THR A 13 -10.95 -6.91 8.66
C THR A 13 -10.28 -7.58 7.46
N GLN A 14 -10.78 -7.33 6.23
CA GLN A 14 -10.17 -7.88 5.02
C GLN A 14 -8.82 -7.21 4.72
N ILE A 15 -8.73 -5.89 4.92
CA ILE A 15 -7.50 -5.12 4.73
C ILE A 15 -6.45 -5.56 5.74
N GLU A 16 -6.78 -5.64 7.02
CA GLU A 16 -5.90 -6.10 8.11
C GLU A 16 -5.39 -7.51 7.86
N THR A 17 -6.28 -8.43 7.47
CA THR A 17 -5.90 -9.81 7.15
C THR A 17 -4.92 -9.85 5.97
N MET A 18 -5.22 -9.12 4.89
CA MET A 18 -4.35 -9.07 3.71
C MET A 18 -2.99 -8.44 4.06
N PHE A 19 -3.02 -7.31 4.78
CA PHE A 19 -1.85 -6.57 5.20
C PHE A 19 -0.93 -7.45 6.06
N ARG A 20 -1.46 -8.07 7.13
CA ARG A 20 -0.70 -9.00 7.97
C ARG A 20 -0.08 -10.13 7.15
N ASN A 21 -0.87 -10.79 6.30
CA ASN A 21 -0.37 -11.92 5.52
C ASN A 21 0.79 -11.55 4.58
N VAL A 22 0.74 -10.36 3.97
CA VAL A 22 1.80 -9.87 3.08
C VAL A 22 3.03 -9.47 3.88
N PHE A 23 2.87 -8.61 4.89
CA PHE A 23 4.01 -7.99 5.57
C PHE A 23 4.65 -8.90 6.61
N SER A 24 3.95 -9.90 7.16
CA SER A 24 4.55 -10.92 8.03
C SER A 24 5.24 -12.06 7.27
N SER A 25 5.27 -12.02 5.93
CA SER A 25 5.98 -12.98 5.08
C SER A 25 7.28 -12.39 4.52
N PRO A 26 8.22 -13.23 4.03
CA PRO A 26 9.40 -12.74 3.33
C PRO A 26 9.02 -11.88 2.10
N PRO A 27 9.79 -10.83 1.78
CA PRO A 27 11.05 -10.45 2.43
C PRO A 27 10.90 -9.51 3.65
N TRP A 28 9.69 -9.04 3.98
CA TRP A 28 9.47 -8.07 5.05
C TRP A 28 9.62 -8.70 6.43
N ASN A 29 8.87 -9.79 6.71
CA ASN A 29 8.85 -10.45 8.01
C ASN A 29 8.50 -9.51 9.18
N ASP A 30 7.63 -8.52 8.95
CA ASP A 30 7.18 -7.57 9.95
C ASP A 30 6.29 -8.23 11.02
N GLY A 31 6.46 -7.83 12.27
CA GLY A 31 5.80 -8.41 13.45
C GLY A 31 4.40 -7.86 13.75
N TRP A 32 3.44 -7.96 12.82
CA TRP A 32 2.05 -7.49 12.99
C TRP A 32 1.16 -8.44 13.83
N ASN A 33 1.63 -8.81 15.03
CA ASN A 33 0.98 -9.77 15.91
C ASN A 33 -0.09 -9.15 16.82
N ASP A 34 0.04 -7.86 17.16
CA ASP A 34 -0.93 -7.14 17.97
C ASP A 34 -2.10 -6.66 17.10
N PRO A 35 -3.33 -7.17 17.31
CA PRO A 35 -4.49 -6.77 16.52
C PRO A 35 -4.91 -5.31 16.76
N VAL A 36 -4.68 -4.75 17.94
CA VAL A 36 -5.03 -3.35 18.24
C VAL A 36 -4.09 -2.42 17.48
N GLN A 37 -2.78 -2.68 17.55
CA GLN A 37 -1.77 -1.92 16.81
C GLN A 37 -2.02 -1.97 15.30
N LEU A 38 -2.33 -3.15 14.75
CA LEU A 38 -2.62 -3.31 13.33
C LEU A 38 -3.88 -2.52 12.93
N HIS A 39 -4.94 -2.59 13.74
CA HIS A 39 -6.18 -1.86 13.49
C HIS A 39 -5.93 -0.34 13.48
N GLU A 40 -5.25 0.19 14.50
CA GLU A 40 -4.91 1.61 14.58
C GLU A 40 -4.08 2.06 13.38
N TYR A 41 -3.11 1.25 12.94
CA TYR A 41 -2.30 1.54 11.76
C TYR A 41 -3.13 1.58 10.46
N ILE A 42 -4.05 0.64 10.26
CA ILE A 42 -4.96 0.64 9.11
C ILE A 42 -5.88 1.86 9.16
N CYS A 43 -6.46 2.21 10.32
CA CYS A 43 -7.26 3.42 10.50
C CYS A 43 -6.47 4.68 10.11
N ASP A 44 -5.22 4.79 10.57
CA ASP A 44 -4.34 5.92 10.30
C ASP A 44 -4.03 6.10 8.81
N MET A 45 -3.92 5.02 8.04
CA MET A 45 -3.71 5.09 6.59
C MET A 45 -5.00 5.36 5.81
N THR A 46 -6.11 4.80 6.27
CA THR A 46 -7.35 4.73 5.48
C THR A 46 -8.33 5.87 5.79
N GLN A 47 -8.33 6.39 7.01
CA GLN A 47 -9.29 7.40 7.47
C GLN A 47 -8.71 8.82 7.53
N ARG A 48 -7.42 9.02 7.18
CA ARG A 48 -6.84 10.36 7.08
C ARG A 48 -7.61 11.21 6.06
N ARG A 49 -7.96 12.45 6.43
CA ARG A 49 -8.62 13.40 5.51
C ARG A 49 -7.80 13.56 4.24
N GLY A 50 -8.40 13.25 3.08
CA GLY A 50 -7.75 13.29 1.78
C GLY A 50 -7.17 11.96 1.30
N SER A 51 -7.16 10.92 2.13
CA SER A 51 -6.83 9.56 1.70
C SER A 51 -7.96 8.99 0.84
N LEU A 52 -7.63 8.54 -0.38
CA LEU A 52 -8.53 7.77 -1.22
C LEU A 52 -8.04 6.32 -1.25
N VAL A 53 -8.74 5.48 -0.51
CA VAL A 53 -8.44 4.05 -0.45
C VAL A 53 -9.26 3.33 -1.51
N PHE A 54 -8.57 2.63 -2.41
CA PHE A 54 -9.18 1.83 -3.46
C PHE A 54 -8.72 0.39 -3.34
N GLY A 55 -9.66 -0.54 -3.45
CA GLY A 55 -9.40 -1.97 -3.57
C GLY A 55 -9.69 -2.42 -4.98
N PHE A 56 -8.82 -3.26 -5.53
CA PHE A 56 -9.05 -3.93 -6.80
C PHE A 56 -9.59 -5.34 -6.54
N PHE A 57 -10.68 -5.71 -7.20
CA PHE A 57 -11.36 -6.98 -6.97
C PHE A 57 -11.36 -7.85 -8.21
N ILE A 58 -11.12 -9.16 -8.01
CA ILE A 58 -11.34 -10.21 -9.01
C ILE A 58 -12.32 -11.20 -8.40
N ASP A 59 -13.48 -11.37 -9.03
CA ASP A 59 -14.55 -12.27 -8.59
C ASP A 59 -14.95 -12.05 -7.12
N GLY A 60 -15.03 -10.77 -6.73
CA GLY A 60 -15.42 -10.35 -5.38
C GLY A 60 -14.32 -10.45 -4.32
N LYS A 61 -13.11 -10.89 -4.67
CA LYS A 61 -11.96 -10.96 -3.75
C LYS A 61 -10.98 -9.82 -3.99
N LEU A 62 -10.43 -9.25 -2.93
CA LEU A 62 -9.45 -8.16 -3.00
C LEU A 62 -8.09 -8.70 -3.51
N PHE A 63 -7.56 -8.06 -4.55
CA PHE A 63 -6.29 -8.38 -5.18
C PHE A 63 -5.48 -7.10 -5.39
N MET A 64 -4.17 -7.16 -5.14
CA MET A 64 -3.25 -6.08 -5.50
C MET A 64 -2.89 -6.10 -7.00
N LYS A 65 -3.00 -7.27 -7.63
CA LYS A 65 -2.65 -7.47 -9.05
C LYS A 65 -3.75 -6.91 -9.94
N GLY A 66 -3.47 -5.87 -10.71
CA GLY A 66 -4.44 -5.21 -11.60
C GLY A 66 -4.74 -3.73 -11.28
N ILE A 67 -4.02 -3.18 -10.29
CA ILE A 67 -4.01 -1.73 -10.01
C ILE A 67 -3.66 -0.95 -11.27
N GLU A 68 -2.57 -1.29 -11.98
CA GLU A 68 -2.15 -0.60 -13.20
C GLU A 68 -3.24 -0.52 -14.28
N ASP A 69 -3.86 -1.65 -14.61
CA ASP A 69 -4.90 -1.72 -15.64
C ASP A 69 -6.10 -0.85 -15.28
N SER A 70 -6.40 -0.77 -13.99
CA SER A 70 -7.54 -0.01 -13.50
C SER A 70 -7.25 1.49 -13.40
N LEU A 71 -6.01 1.87 -13.06
CA LEU A 71 -5.56 3.26 -13.13
C LEU A 71 -5.58 3.76 -14.58
N LYS A 72 -5.08 2.95 -15.53
CA LYS A 72 -5.12 3.24 -16.97
C LYS A 72 -6.56 3.49 -17.47
N LYS A 73 -7.51 2.62 -17.11
CA LYS A 73 -8.95 2.79 -17.45
C LYS A 73 -9.57 4.08 -16.91
N LYS A 74 -8.99 4.67 -15.86
CA LYS A 74 -9.45 5.92 -15.24
C LYS A 74 -8.65 7.15 -15.69
N ASN A 75 -7.79 7.02 -16.71
CA ASN A 75 -6.87 8.07 -17.16
C ASN A 75 -5.92 8.57 -16.05
N ILE A 76 -5.57 7.71 -15.09
CA ILE A 76 -4.52 7.99 -14.10
C ILE A 76 -3.20 7.45 -14.66
N SER A 77 -2.27 8.35 -14.95
CA SER A 77 -1.08 8.05 -15.75
C SER A 77 0.16 7.66 -14.96
N ALA A 78 0.17 7.85 -13.63
CA ALA A 78 1.35 7.63 -12.82
C ALA A 78 1.03 7.06 -11.43
N ILE A 79 1.94 6.22 -10.92
CA ILE A 79 2.02 5.83 -9.51
C ILE A 79 3.33 6.41 -8.98
N TYR A 80 3.24 7.19 -7.90
CA TYR A 80 4.40 7.73 -7.18
C TYR A 80 4.43 7.16 -5.77
N LEU A 81 5.61 6.77 -5.30
CA LEU A 81 5.83 6.25 -3.95
C LEU A 81 7.25 6.57 -3.49
N GLN A 82 7.46 6.55 -2.16
CA GLN A 82 8.76 6.70 -1.53
C GLN A 82 9.07 5.45 -0.70
N THR A 83 10.33 5.07 -0.66
CA THR A 83 10.84 3.93 0.11
C THR A 83 12.29 4.20 0.48
N GLU A 84 12.74 3.71 1.63
CA GLU A 84 14.14 3.85 2.02
C GLU A 84 15.06 3.05 1.09
N HIS A 85 16.30 3.52 0.90
CA HIS A 85 17.29 2.71 0.19
C HIS A 85 17.70 1.50 1.06
N GLY A 86 17.94 0.37 0.40
CA GLY A 86 18.45 -0.85 1.05
C GLY A 86 17.40 -1.75 1.72
N ILE A 87 16.15 -1.29 1.87
CA ILE A 87 15.07 -2.15 2.38
C ILE A 87 14.46 -3.03 1.26
N PRO A 88 13.83 -4.17 1.60
CA PRO A 88 13.27 -5.08 0.60
C PRO A 88 12.27 -4.44 -0.37
N ALA A 89 11.52 -3.44 0.11
CA ALA A 89 10.56 -2.71 -0.71
C ALA A 89 11.23 -1.99 -1.90
N CYS A 90 12.45 -1.45 -1.73
CA CYS A 90 13.19 -0.79 -2.80
C CYS A 90 13.45 -1.75 -3.98
N SER A 91 13.97 -2.94 -3.70
CA SER A 91 14.19 -3.99 -4.71
C SER A 91 12.87 -4.50 -5.31
N PHE A 92 11.82 -4.60 -4.50
CA PHE A 92 10.48 -4.98 -4.97
C PHE A 92 9.96 -3.98 -6.01
N TYR A 93 10.00 -2.67 -5.76
CA TYR A 93 9.49 -1.67 -6.70
C TYR A 93 10.30 -1.64 -8.00
N ARG A 94 11.64 -1.71 -7.95
CA ARG A 94 12.47 -1.80 -9.16
C ARG A 94 12.09 -3.02 -10.02
N LYS A 95 11.88 -4.19 -9.40
CA LYS A 95 11.45 -5.40 -10.11
C LYS A 95 10.05 -5.28 -10.75
N ASN A 96 9.18 -4.44 -10.18
CA ASN A 96 7.84 -4.19 -10.69
C ASN A 96 7.76 -2.97 -11.64
N GLY A 97 8.88 -2.54 -12.23
CA GLY A 97 8.89 -1.54 -13.29
C GLY A 97 8.86 -0.08 -12.82
N PHE A 98 9.03 0.18 -11.53
CA PHE A 98 9.19 1.54 -11.02
C PHE A 98 10.60 2.06 -11.32
N THR A 99 10.70 3.33 -11.71
CA THR A 99 11.96 4.04 -11.89
C THR A 99 12.23 4.92 -10.68
N GLU A 100 13.45 4.86 -10.17
CA GLU A 100 13.91 5.67 -9.05
C GLU A 100 14.15 7.11 -9.50
N LEU A 101 13.67 8.08 -8.70
CA LEU A 101 13.86 9.51 -8.96
C LEU A 101 14.97 10.03 -8.05
N GLU A 102 16.17 10.23 -8.61
CA GLU A 102 17.35 10.67 -7.86
C GLU A 102 17.23 12.10 -7.29
N SER A 103 16.29 12.90 -7.79
CA SER A 103 16.12 14.31 -7.41
C SER A 103 15.29 14.54 -6.14
N CYS A 104 14.88 13.49 -5.42
CA CYS A 104 14.10 13.63 -4.19
C CYS A 104 15.02 13.87 -2.97
N ALA A 105 14.84 15.01 -2.28
CA ALA A 105 15.56 15.31 -1.05
C ALA A 105 14.68 15.02 0.20
N VAL A 106 15.28 14.37 1.21
CA VAL A 106 14.66 14.12 2.52
C VAL A 106 15.45 14.88 3.58
N PHE A 107 14.77 15.59 4.48
CA PHE A 107 15.39 16.42 5.52
C PHE A 107 14.91 15.98 6.91
N LEU A 108 15.82 15.85 7.86
CA LEU A 108 15.54 15.59 9.27
C LEU A 108 16.17 16.70 10.12
N LYS A 109 15.39 17.29 11.04
CA LYS A 109 15.90 18.18 12.08
C LYS A 109 15.48 17.63 13.44
N VAL A 110 16.44 17.15 14.22
CA VAL A 110 16.22 16.81 15.62
C VAL A 110 16.31 18.10 16.44
N LEU A 111 15.33 18.32 17.31
CA LEU A 111 15.34 19.41 18.28
C LEU A 111 15.66 18.79 19.64
N GLU A 112 16.62 19.39 20.34
CA GLU A 112 16.90 19.08 21.75
C GLU A 112 15.81 19.65 22.68
#